data_AF-A0A3D1G030-F1
#
_entry.id   AF-A0A3D1G030-F1
#
_cell.length_a   1.000
_cell.length_b   1.000
_cell.length_c   1.000
_cell.angle_alpha   90.00
_cell.angle_beta   90.00
_cell.angle_gamma   90.00
#
_symmetry.space_group_name_H-M   'P 1'
#
loop_
_entity.id
_entity.type
_entity.pdbx_description
1 polymer ?
#
loop_
_entity_poly.entity_id
_entity_poly.type
_entity_poly.pdbx_seq_one_letter_code
_entity_poly.pdbx_strand_id
1 'polypeptide(L)'
;MTIGRERQEGGPFSSLTDFIDRVHIGIEQLTLLIRIGAFRFTGIAKQTLLWEAHHMLKGHKPSAVPATMPSLFKGTVSSHDYKVPLLEQSALERAFDEIELLGFPLADPFLLADEPLDQGTTAAELPDKLGHFVIAYGYLVTVKDTKTQKGDRMNFATFVDQNGDFLDSVHFPNIAAQFPFRGKGLYKVQGRVVEEFGFYSIEASALYKIAIIPDPRYEDQMARSKDNYSKTKDTMKRGSKRTTG
;
A
#
# COMPACT_ATOMS: atom_id res chain seq x y z
N MET A 1 4.35 -0.80 28.28
CA MET A 1 4.94 -2.12 27.97
C MET A 1 4.91 -2.32 26.46
N THR A 2 5.82 -3.13 25.90
CA THR A 2 5.79 -3.46 24.46
C THR A 2 4.87 -4.65 24.22
N ILE A 3 4.20 -4.71 23.07
CA ILE A 3 3.25 -5.77 22.70
C ILE A 3 3.89 -7.17 22.83
N GLY A 4 5.15 -7.31 22.40
CA GLY A 4 5.89 -8.57 22.46
C GLY A 4 6.08 -9.09 23.88
N ARG A 5 6.40 -8.20 24.84
CA ARG A 5 6.59 -8.59 26.25
C ARG A 5 5.28 -9.04 26.90
N GLU A 6 4.21 -8.27 26.70
CA GLU A 6 2.88 -8.62 27.22
C GLU A 6 2.37 -9.98 26.71
N ARG A 7 2.66 -10.29 25.44
CA ARG A 7 2.32 -11.60 24.86
C ARG A 7 3.17 -12.73 25.45
N GLN A 8 4.44 -12.50 25.75
CA GLN A 8 5.32 -13.51 26.36
C GLN A 8 4.90 -13.82 27.81
N GLU A 9 4.56 -12.79 28.59
CA GLU A 9 4.22 -12.93 30.00
C GLU A 9 2.76 -13.37 30.21
N GLY A 10 1.82 -12.82 29.45
CA GLY A 10 0.37 -13.07 29.60
C GLY A 10 -0.24 -14.04 28.59
N GLY A 11 0.56 -14.64 27.70
CA GLY A 11 0.08 -15.56 26.67
C GLY A 11 -0.54 -14.89 25.43
N PRO A 12 -1.07 -15.67 24.47
CA PRO A 12 -1.65 -15.13 23.23
C PRO A 12 -2.86 -14.23 23.50
N PHE A 13 -3.09 -13.26 22.61
CA PHE A 13 -4.29 -12.43 22.65
C PHE A 13 -5.49 -13.21 22.10
N SER A 14 -6.62 -13.14 22.79
CA SER A 14 -7.84 -13.86 22.41
C SER A 14 -8.84 -13.01 21.62
N SER A 15 -8.82 -11.69 21.80
CA SER A 15 -9.71 -10.75 21.11
C SER A 15 -9.12 -9.33 21.07
N LEU A 16 -9.78 -8.41 20.36
CA LEU A 16 -9.44 -6.99 20.39
C LEU A 16 -9.57 -6.41 21.80
N THR A 17 -10.58 -6.81 22.56
CA THR A 17 -10.78 -6.38 23.96
C THR A 17 -9.66 -6.85 24.86
N ASP A 18 -9.30 -8.13 24.80
CA ASP A 18 -8.19 -8.68 25.58
C ASP A 18 -6.87 -7.95 25.29
N PHE A 19 -6.64 -7.55 24.03
CA PHE A 19 -5.49 -6.74 23.66
C PHE A 19 -5.52 -5.33 24.28
N ILE A 20 -6.65 -4.61 24.18
CA ILE A 20 -6.78 -3.24 24.71
C ILE A 20 -6.66 -3.21 26.25
N ASP A 21 -7.21 -4.22 26.93
CA ASP A 21 -7.14 -4.32 28.40
C ASP A 21 -5.70 -4.55 28.90
N ARG A 22 -4.90 -5.30 28.13
CA ARG A 22 -3.52 -5.67 28.48
C ARG A 22 -2.49 -4.66 27.99
N VAL A 23 -2.74 -3.98 26.88
CA VAL A 23 -1.78 -3.10 26.21
C VAL A 23 -2.30 -1.67 26.17
N HIS A 24 -1.60 -0.75 26.85
CA HIS A 24 -1.88 0.67 26.76
C HIS A 24 -1.51 1.22 25.37
N ILE A 25 -2.52 1.42 24.52
CA ILE A 25 -2.36 1.83 23.12
C ILE A 25 -3.34 2.96 22.76
N GLY A 26 -2.87 3.94 21.98
CA GLY A 26 -3.74 4.98 21.43
C GLY A 26 -4.48 4.52 20.17
N ILE A 27 -5.57 5.21 19.83
CA ILE A 27 -6.40 4.86 18.65
C ILE A 27 -5.61 4.83 17.35
N GLU A 28 -4.69 5.79 17.14
CA GLU A 28 -3.88 5.84 15.92
C GLU A 28 -3.04 4.57 15.72
N GLN A 29 -2.37 4.10 16.79
CA GLN A 29 -1.54 2.90 16.74
C GLN A 29 -2.40 1.63 16.61
N LEU A 30 -3.55 1.59 17.27
CA LEU A 30 -4.49 0.48 17.15
C LEU A 30 -5.06 0.39 15.73
N THR A 31 -5.41 1.53 15.13
CA THR A 31 -5.86 1.63 13.74
C THR A 31 -4.80 1.07 12.78
N LEU A 32 -3.52 1.42 12.94
CA LEU A 32 -2.44 0.86 12.11
C LEU A 32 -2.36 -0.67 12.23
N LEU A 33 -2.43 -1.20 13.45
CA LEU A 33 -2.41 -2.65 13.69
C LEU A 33 -3.60 -3.38 13.06
N ILE A 34 -4.79 -2.77 13.11
CA ILE A 34 -5.98 -3.33 12.47
C ILE A 34 -5.84 -3.27 10.94
N ARG A 35 -5.40 -2.13 10.39
CA ARG A 35 -5.21 -1.95 8.94
C ARG A 35 -4.17 -2.91 8.36
N ILE A 36 -3.09 -3.21 9.09
CA ILE A 36 -2.09 -4.20 8.67
C ILE A 36 -2.52 -5.66 8.91
N GLY A 37 -3.73 -5.88 9.45
CA GLY A 37 -4.26 -7.22 9.68
C GLY A 37 -3.63 -7.96 10.87
N ALA A 38 -3.10 -7.25 11.87
CA ALA A 38 -2.54 -7.86 13.09
C ALA A 38 -3.58 -8.66 13.89
N PHE A 39 -4.87 -8.31 13.75
CA PHE A 39 -6.00 -8.94 14.43
C PHE A 39 -6.73 -10.01 13.61
N ARG A 40 -6.19 -10.44 12.46
CA ARG A 40 -6.82 -11.48 11.61
C ARG A 40 -7.14 -12.79 12.34
N PHE A 41 -6.47 -13.07 13.46
CA PHE A 41 -6.73 -14.24 14.31
C PHE A 41 -8.13 -14.26 14.93
N THR A 42 -8.80 -13.11 15.02
CA THR A 42 -10.17 -13.03 15.55
C THR A 42 -11.21 -13.53 14.54
N GLY A 43 -10.86 -13.63 13.26
CA GLY A 43 -11.81 -13.92 12.18
C GLY A 43 -12.80 -12.77 11.88
N ILE A 44 -12.68 -11.64 12.58
CA ILE A 44 -13.56 -10.47 12.42
C ILE A 44 -13.05 -9.59 11.28
N ALA A 45 -13.98 -9.05 10.48
CA ALA A 45 -13.66 -8.13 9.40
C ALA A 45 -12.93 -6.87 9.90
N LYS A 46 -12.00 -6.35 9.11
CA LYS A 46 -11.16 -5.19 9.45
C LYS A 46 -11.99 -3.95 9.81
N GLN A 47 -13.04 -3.68 9.04
CA GLN A 47 -13.93 -2.53 9.23
C GLN A 47 -14.68 -2.61 10.56
N THR A 48 -15.13 -3.81 10.93
CA THR A 48 -15.75 -4.08 12.23
C THR A 48 -14.76 -3.82 13.37
N LEU A 49 -13.53 -4.33 13.25
CA LEU A 49 -12.48 -4.09 14.25
C LEU A 49 -12.14 -2.60 14.40
N LEU A 50 -12.07 -1.84 13.30
CA LEU A 50 -11.83 -0.39 13.32
C LEU A 50 -12.97 0.35 14.05
N TRP A 51 -14.22 -0.04 13.77
CA TRP A 51 -15.38 0.53 14.43
C TRP A 51 -15.39 0.24 15.94
N GLU A 52 -15.15 -1.02 16.31
CA GLU A 52 -15.04 -1.45 17.71
C GLU A 52 -13.93 -0.69 18.44
N ALA A 53 -12.73 -0.59 17.84
CA ALA A 53 -11.60 0.14 18.38
C ALA A 53 -11.96 1.61 18.70
N HIS A 54 -12.62 2.32 17.78
CA HIS A 54 -13.06 3.69 18.00
C HIS A 54 -14.07 3.81 19.14
N HIS A 55 -15.00 2.87 19.25
CA HIS A 55 -16.01 2.90 20.31
C HIS A 55 -15.39 2.60 21.69
N MET A 56 -14.55 1.58 21.77
CA MET A 56 -13.89 1.15 23.01
C MET A 56 -12.95 2.22 23.57
N LEU A 57 -12.16 2.88 22.72
CA LEU A 57 -11.22 3.93 23.15
C LEU A 57 -11.90 5.28 23.45
N LYS A 58 -13.08 5.57 22.86
CA LYS A 58 -13.89 6.73 23.27
C LYS A 58 -14.50 6.53 24.67
N GLY A 59 -14.81 5.28 25.05
CA GLY A 59 -15.31 4.92 26.38
C GLY A 59 -14.21 4.77 27.44
N HIS A 60 -12.99 4.40 27.03
CA HIS A 60 -11.81 4.36 27.90
C HIS A 60 -11.28 5.76 28.18
N LYS A 61 -11.82 6.42 29.21
CA LYS A 61 -11.03 7.44 29.91
C LYS A 61 -9.82 6.72 30.50
N PRO A 62 -8.56 7.16 30.26
CA PRO A 62 -7.41 6.64 30.96
C PRO A 62 -7.61 7.00 32.42
N SER A 63 -8.15 6.07 33.20
CA SER A 63 -8.27 6.25 34.62
C SER A 63 -6.85 6.35 35.16
N ALA A 64 -6.50 7.50 35.70
CA ALA A 64 -5.25 7.73 36.43
C ALA A 64 -5.27 6.98 37.78
N VAL A 65 -5.60 5.69 37.74
CA VAL A 65 -5.65 4.81 38.89
C VAL A 65 -4.60 3.73 38.65
N PRO A 66 -3.59 3.61 39.53
CA PRO A 66 -2.55 2.60 39.39
C PRO A 66 -3.19 1.21 39.30
N ALA A 67 -2.59 0.36 38.46
CA ALA A 67 -2.93 -1.04 38.30
C ALA A 67 -2.75 -1.82 39.61
N THR A 68 -3.74 -1.80 40.50
CA THR A 68 -3.69 -2.57 41.76
C THR A 68 -5.06 -2.93 42.35
N MET A 69 -6.13 -2.97 41.55
CA MET A 69 -7.39 -3.57 41.99
C MET A 69 -7.75 -4.74 41.08
N PRO A 70 -7.55 -6.00 41.51
CA PRO A 70 -8.07 -7.14 40.79
C PRO A 70 -9.60 -7.08 40.86
N SER A 71 -10.24 -6.76 39.73
CA SER A 71 -11.69 -6.80 39.61
C SER A 71 -12.14 -8.26 39.69
N LEU A 72 -12.81 -8.64 40.78
CA LEU A 72 -13.40 -9.97 41.00
C LEU A 72 -14.56 -10.28 40.05
N PHE A 73 -15.11 -9.25 39.43
CA PHE A 73 -16.06 -9.36 38.33
C PHE A 73 -15.32 -8.97 37.06
N LYS A 74 -14.98 -9.95 36.22
CA LYS A 74 -14.79 -9.68 34.80
C LYS A 74 -16.18 -9.23 34.34
N GLY A 75 -16.41 -7.92 34.28
CA GLY A 75 -17.68 -7.40 33.79
C GLY A 75 -17.90 -8.06 32.44
N THR A 76 -18.95 -8.86 32.33
CA THR A 76 -19.39 -9.41 31.06
C THR A 76 -19.78 -8.20 30.25
N VAL A 77 -18.82 -7.63 29.52
CA VAL A 77 -19.10 -6.61 28.52
C VAL A 77 -19.95 -7.36 27.54
N SER A 78 -21.27 -7.18 27.68
CA SER A 78 -22.24 -7.69 26.74
C SER A 78 -21.75 -7.23 25.39
N SER A 79 -21.25 -8.18 24.59
CA SER A 79 -20.93 -7.98 23.20
C SER A 79 -22.25 -7.54 22.59
N HIS A 80 -22.48 -6.22 22.54
CA HIS A 80 -23.62 -5.70 21.84
C HIS A 80 -23.45 -6.22 20.42
N ASP A 81 -24.46 -6.97 19.98
CA ASP A 81 -24.59 -7.50 18.63
C ASP A 81 -24.88 -6.31 17.71
N TYR A 82 -23.90 -5.41 17.61
CA TYR A 82 -23.92 -4.30 16.68
C TYR A 82 -23.85 -4.94 15.30
N LYS A 83 -24.98 -4.92 14.60
CA LYS A 83 -25.08 -5.31 13.19
C LYS A 83 -24.29 -4.30 12.36
N VAL A 84 -22.96 -4.37 12.45
CA VAL A 84 -22.06 -3.69 11.53
C VAL A 84 -22.34 -4.33 10.16
N PRO A 85 -22.64 -3.52 9.13
CA PRO A 85 -22.78 -4.05 7.78
C PRO A 85 -21.54 -4.88 7.45
N LEU A 86 -21.74 -6.06 6.86
CA LEU A 86 -20.64 -6.91 6.44
C LEU A 86 -19.90 -6.19 5.29
N LEU A 87 -18.93 -5.37 5.64
CA LEU A 87 -18.06 -4.69 4.69
C LEU A 87 -16.86 -5.62 4.50
N GLU A 88 -16.95 -6.53 3.53
CA GLU A 88 -15.80 -7.33 3.15
C GLU A 88 -14.82 -6.42 2.39
N GLN A 89 -13.58 -6.35 2.87
CA GLN A 89 -12.52 -5.68 2.13
C GLN A 89 -12.10 -6.56 0.95
N SER A 90 -12.14 -6.00 -0.24
CA SER A 90 -11.61 -6.67 -1.43
C SER A 90 -10.10 -6.91 -1.32
N ALA A 91 -9.59 -7.90 -2.04
CA ALA A 91 -8.15 -8.17 -2.11
C ALA A 91 -7.35 -6.95 -2.61
N LEU A 92 -7.97 -6.14 -3.47
CA LEU A 92 -7.39 -4.97 -4.10
C LEU A 92 -7.27 -3.81 -3.10
N GLU A 93 -8.32 -3.50 -2.34
CA GLU A 93 -8.25 -2.52 -1.24
C GLU A 93 -7.22 -2.92 -0.18
N ARG A 94 -7.07 -4.22 0.09
CA ARG A 94 -6.03 -4.73 1.01
C ARG A 94 -4.62 -4.44 0.50
N ALA A 95 -4.38 -4.68 -0.78
CA ALA A 95 -3.08 -4.41 -1.39
C ALA A 95 -2.72 -2.91 -1.33
N PHE A 96 -3.70 -2.01 -1.52
CA PHE A 96 -3.47 -0.57 -1.36
C PHE A 96 -3.22 -0.13 0.09
N ASP A 97 -3.93 -0.71 1.06
CA ASP A 97 -3.59 -0.51 2.48
C ASP A 97 -2.15 -0.95 2.79
N GLU A 98 -1.73 -2.11 2.28
CA GLU A 98 -0.38 -2.65 2.48
C GLU A 98 0.68 -1.77 1.81
N ILE A 99 0.44 -1.27 0.59
CA ILE A 99 1.33 -0.33 -0.09
C ILE A 99 1.45 0.98 0.69
N GLU A 100 0.35 1.52 1.22
CA GLU A 100 0.38 2.75 2.02
C GLU A 100 1.17 2.58 3.33
N LEU A 101 1.01 1.43 4.00
CA LEU A 101 1.59 1.18 5.32
C LEU A 101 3.02 0.62 5.26
N LEU A 102 3.32 -0.28 4.32
CA LEU A 102 4.58 -0.99 4.19
C LEU A 102 5.43 -0.49 3.01
N GLY A 103 4.81 0.16 2.03
CA GLY A 103 5.45 0.53 0.77
C GLY A 103 5.49 -0.61 -0.27
N PHE A 104 4.83 -1.75 -0.02
CA PHE A 104 4.70 -2.88 -0.95
C PHE A 104 3.48 -3.75 -0.61
N PRO A 105 2.87 -4.44 -1.58
CA PRO A 105 1.78 -5.38 -1.33
C PRO A 105 2.33 -6.73 -0.82
N LEU A 106 1.52 -7.45 -0.05
CA LEU A 106 1.80 -8.84 0.36
C LEU A 106 1.27 -9.87 -0.64
N ALA A 107 0.32 -9.45 -1.48
CA ALA A 107 -0.13 -10.20 -2.65
C ALA A 107 0.82 -10.01 -3.83
N ASP A 108 0.57 -10.76 -4.89
CA ASP A 108 1.26 -10.59 -6.17
C ASP A 108 1.09 -9.13 -6.68
N PRO A 109 2.18 -8.34 -6.79
CA PRO A 109 2.10 -6.95 -7.25
C PRO A 109 1.68 -6.82 -8.71
N PHE A 110 1.88 -7.85 -9.54
CA PHE A 110 1.55 -7.80 -10.97
C PHE A 110 0.05 -7.76 -11.23
N LEU A 111 -0.77 -8.21 -10.27
CA LEU A 111 -2.24 -8.07 -10.31
C LEU A 111 -2.72 -6.62 -10.27
N LEU A 112 -1.85 -5.69 -9.87
CA LEU A 112 -2.15 -4.27 -9.77
C LEU A 112 -1.82 -3.49 -11.05
N ALA A 113 -1.27 -4.13 -12.09
CA ALA A 113 -0.91 -3.46 -13.34
C ALA A 113 -2.16 -2.93 -14.08
N ASP A 114 -2.09 -1.67 -14.53
CA ASP A 114 -3.15 -1.01 -15.32
C ASP A 114 -3.06 -1.31 -16.83
N GLU A 115 -2.09 -2.14 -17.24
CA GLU A 115 -1.90 -2.58 -18.61
C GLU A 115 -1.64 -4.09 -18.65
N PRO A 116 -2.01 -4.78 -19.75
CA PRO A 116 -1.69 -6.19 -19.92
C PRO A 116 -0.16 -6.39 -20.01
N LEU A 117 0.32 -7.42 -19.33
CA LEU A 117 1.73 -7.78 -19.25
C LEU A 117 2.11 -8.79 -20.35
N ASP A 118 1.85 -8.41 -21.59
CA ASP A 118 1.95 -9.32 -22.74
C ASP A 118 3.39 -9.72 -23.06
N GLN A 119 3.62 -11.02 -23.32
CA GLN A 119 4.89 -11.57 -23.80
C GLN A 119 6.10 -11.24 -22.91
N GLY A 120 5.87 -11.12 -21.60
CA GLY A 120 6.90 -10.92 -20.59
C GLY A 120 7.86 -12.10 -20.52
N THR A 121 9.14 -11.85 -20.80
CA THR A 121 10.21 -12.80 -20.57
C THR A 121 10.53 -12.86 -19.09
N THR A 122 10.49 -14.06 -18.52
CA THR A 122 10.83 -14.33 -17.12
C THR A 122 12.33 -14.53 -16.95
N ALA A 123 12.84 -14.44 -15.73
CA ALA A 123 14.25 -14.67 -15.41
C ALA A 123 14.69 -16.08 -15.84
N ALA A 124 13.84 -17.08 -15.63
CA ALA A 124 14.08 -18.48 -16.02
C ALA A 124 14.24 -18.68 -17.53
N GLU A 125 13.66 -17.80 -18.35
CA GLU A 125 13.74 -17.86 -19.81
C GLU A 125 14.95 -17.11 -20.40
N LEU A 126 15.67 -16.32 -19.60
CA LEU A 126 16.82 -15.55 -20.09
C LEU A 126 17.91 -16.43 -20.73
N PRO A 127 18.28 -17.60 -20.18
CA PRO A 127 19.29 -18.46 -20.79
C PRO A 127 18.97 -18.85 -22.24
N ASP A 128 17.71 -19.17 -22.51
CA ASP A 128 17.24 -19.58 -23.85
C ASP A 128 17.13 -18.41 -24.83
N LYS A 129 17.15 -17.18 -24.33
CA LYS A 129 17.01 -15.94 -25.10
C LYS A 129 18.32 -15.14 -25.16
N LEU A 130 19.46 -15.76 -24.86
CA LEU A 130 20.77 -15.10 -24.90
C LEU A 130 21.01 -14.40 -26.24
N GLY A 131 21.36 -13.12 -26.18
CA GLY A 131 21.64 -12.29 -27.35
C GLY A 131 20.38 -11.82 -28.10
N HIS A 132 19.18 -12.23 -27.70
CA HIS A 132 17.93 -11.73 -28.28
C HIS A 132 17.42 -10.49 -27.55
N PHE A 133 16.62 -9.70 -28.27
CA PHE A 133 15.89 -8.57 -27.69
C PHE A 133 14.60 -9.09 -27.03
N VAL A 134 14.35 -8.69 -25.79
CA VAL A 134 13.23 -9.16 -24.98
C VAL A 134 12.51 -8.00 -24.30
N ILE A 135 11.27 -8.26 -23.91
CA ILE A 135 10.50 -7.43 -22.99
C ILE A 135 10.37 -8.23 -21.70
N ALA A 136 10.70 -7.64 -20.56
CA ALA A 136 10.53 -8.24 -19.25
C ALA A 136 9.75 -7.30 -18.33
N TYR A 137 8.97 -7.88 -17.44
CA TYR A 137 8.20 -7.16 -16.43
C TYR A 137 8.72 -7.53 -15.05
N GLY A 138 9.01 -6.53 -14.23
CA GLY A 138 9.61 -6.74 -12.92
C GLY A 138 9.10 -5.77 -11.88
N TYR A 139 8.87 -6.26 -10.66
CA TYR A 139 8.66 -5.43 -9.49
C TYR A 139 10.01 -5.00 -8.92
N LEU A 140 10.26 -3.68 -8.87
CA LEU A 140 11.57 -3.15 -8.52
C LEU A 140 11.93 -3.42 -7.06
N VAL A 141 13.05 -4.11 -6.84
CA VAL A 141 13.63 -4.34 -5.51
C VAL A 141 14.58 -3.22 -5.14
N THR A 142 15.59 -2.99 -5.99
CA THR A 142 16.62 -1.98 -5.72
C THR A 142 17.27 -1.47 -6.99
N VAL A 143 17.83 -0.26 -6.91
CA VAL A 143 18.65 0.35 -7.94
C VAL A 143 19.97 0.77 -7.30
N LYS A 144 21.07 0.25 -7.84
CA LYS A 144 22.41 0.69 -7.50
C LYS A 144 22.85 1.75 -8.51
N ASP A 145 22.95 2.98 -8.05
CA ASP A 145 23.62 4.06 -8.77
C ASP A 145 25.13 3.82 -8.77
N THR A 146 25.74 3.83 -9.94
CA THR A 146 27.20 3.76 -10.10
C THR A 146 27.66 4.69 -11.21
N LYS A 147 28.98 4.73 -11.43
CA LYS A 147 29.61 5.53 -12.48
C LYS A 147 30.47 4.65 -13.36
N THR A 148 30.50 4.96 -14.65
CA THR A 148 31.49 4.40 -15.58
C THR A 148 32.89 4.90 -15.22
N GLN A 149 33.92 4.33 -15.84
CA GLN A 149 35.31 4.82 -15.69
C GLN A 149 35.45 6.31 -16.09
N LYS A 150 34.60 6.81 -16.98
CA LYS A 150 34.55 8.22 -17.40
C LYS A 150 33.78 9.12 -16.43
N GLY A 151 33.14 8.54 -15.41
CA GLY A 151 32.37 9.27 -14.40
C GLY A 151 30.87 9.40 -14.69
N ASP A 152 30.40 8.89 -15.83
CA ASP A 152 28.99 8.98 -16.24
C ASP A 152 28.11 8.04 -15.42
N ARG A 153 26.93 8.51 -14.99
CA ARG A 153 26.02 7.72 -14.15
C ARG A 153 25.42 6.55 -14.93
N MET A 154 25.39 5.37 -14.34
CA MET A 154 24.67 4.20 -14.85
C MET A 154 23.98 3.47 -13.69
N ASN A 155 23.02 2.59 -14.00
CA ASN A 155 22.25 1.86 -13.00
C ASN A 155 22.35 0.36 -13.18
N PHE A 156 22.56 -0.35 -12.07
CA PHE A 156 22.28 -1.78 -11.97
C PHE A 156 21.00 -1.94 -11.17
N ALA A 157 19.99 -2.57 -11.74
CA ALA A 157 18.69 -2.72 -11.10
C ALA A 157 18.30 -4.18 -10.98
N THR A 158 17.80 -4.54 -9.81
CA THR A 158 17.27 -5.87 -9.49
C THR A 158 15.77 -5.78 -9.33
N PHE A 159 15.07 -6.71 -9.97
CA PHE A 159 13.63 -6.88 -9.92
C PHE A 159 13.30 -8.28 -9.46
N VAL A 160 12.05 -8.47 -9.07
CA VAL A 160 11.41 -9.77 -8.98
C VAL A 160 10.43 -9.88 -10.13
N ASP A 161 10.50 -10.97 -10.91
CA ASP A 161 9.56 -11.23 -12.01
C ASP A 161 8.24 -11.87 -11.52
N GLN A 162 7.35 -12.22 -12.44
CA GLN A 162 6.04 -12.81 -12.13
C GLN A 162 6.12 -14.18 -11.42
N ASN A 163 7.24 -14.89 -11.55
CA ASN A 163 7.47 -16.18 -10.89
C ASN A 163 8.09 -16.02 -9.50
N GLY A 164 8.47 -14.80 -9.11
CA GLY A 164 9.19 -14.56 -7.87
C GLY A 164 10.71 -14.65 -8.02
N ASP A 165 11.22 -14.85 -9.24
CA ASP A 165 12.65 -15.00 -9.50
C ASP A 165 13.34 -13.64 -9.67
N PHE A 166 14.61 -13.57 -9.28
CA PHE A 166 15.40 -12.36 -9.44
C PHE A 166 15.75 -12.13 -10.91
N LEU A 167 15.42 -10.93 -11.39
CA LEU A 167 15.74 -10.46 -12.73
C LEU A 167 16.60 -9.21 -12.62
N ASP A 168 17.79 -9.24 -13.21
CA ASP A 168 18.72 -8.12 -13.18
C ASP A 168 18.79 -7.42 -14.54
N SER A 169 19.04 -6.11 -14.50
CA SER A 169 19.27 -5.31 -15.70
C SER A 169 20.33 -4.24 -15.50
N VAL A 170 20.99 -3.89 -16.59
CA VAL A 170 22.02 -2.86 -16.66
C VAL A 170 21.54 -1.71 -17.53
N HIS A 171 21.60 -0.49 -17.02
CA HIS A 171 21.19 0.73 -17.69
C HIS A 171 22.40 1.63 -17.88
N PHE A 172 22.99 1.62 -19.07
CA PHE A 172 24.12 2.48 -19.42
C PHE A 172 23.73 3.96 -19.43
N PRO A 173 24.70 4.90 -19.36
CA PRO A 173 24.41 6.31 -19.08
C PRO A 173 23.41 7.00 -20.00
N ASN A 174 23.46 6.69 -21.30
CA ASN A 174 22.48 7.20 -22.26
C ASN A 174 21.05 6.74 -21.92
N ILE A 175 20.88 5.46 -21.56
CA ILE A 175 19.59 4.88 -21.22
C ILE A 175 19.14 5.32 -19.83
N ALA A 176 20.02 5.31 -18.83
CA ALA A 176 19.72 5.79 -17.48
C ALA A 176 19.27 7.26 -17.46
N ALA A 177 19.84 8.11 -18.33
CA ALA A 177 19.45 9.51 -18.45
C ALA A 177 18.11 9.69 -19.19
N GLN A 178 17.84 8.91 -20.24
CA GLN A 178 16.62 9.01 -21.04
C GLN A 178 15.41 8.35 -20.34
N PHE A 179 15.64 7.24 -19.64
CA PHE A 179 14.63 6.41 -19.00
C PHE A 179 14.95 6.24 -17.50
N PRO A 180 14.92 7.32 -16.70
CA PRO A 180 15.25 7.24 -15.29
C PRO A 180 14.19 6.46 -14.50
N PHE A 181 14.62 5.78 -13.44
CA PHE A 181 13.73 5.17 -12.47
C PHE A 181 12.85 6.21 -11.77
N ARG A 182 11.55 5.88 -11.58
CA ARG A 182 10.52 6.74 -10.97
C ARG A 182 9.97 6.14 -9.68
N GLY A 183 10.86 5.81 -8.75
CA GLY A 183 10.53 5.22 -7.43
C GLY A 183 10.15 3.74 -7.48
N LYS A 184 9.61 3.20 -6.39
CA LYS A 184 9.20 1.79 -6.31
C LYS A 184 8.00 1.49 -7.21
N GLY A 185 7.83 0.22 -7.58
CA GLY A 185 6.68 -0.27 -8.32
C GLY A 185 7.06 -1.24 -9.44
N LEU A 186 6.09 -1.48 -10.33
CA LEU A 186 6.25 -2.32 -11.51
C LEU A 186 6.94 -1.56 -12.63
N TYR A 187 7.81 -2.25 -13.35
CA TYR A 187 8.55 -1.74 -14.49
C TYR A 187 8.51 -2.71 -15.66
N LYS A 188 8.45 -2.13 -16.85
CA LYS A 188 8.69 -2.79 -18.12
C LYS A 188 10.11 -2.46 -18.57
N VAL A 189 10.95 -3.48 -18.66
CA VAL A 189 12.32 -3.39 -19.15
C VAL A 189 12.36 -3.95 -20.56
N GLN A 190 12.93 -3.20 -21.50
CA GLN A 190 13.16 -3.66 -22.86
C GLN A 190 14.64 -3.64 -23.14
N GLY A 191 15.21 -4.71 -23.69
CA GLY A 191 16.63 -4.77 -23.89
C GLY A 191 17.12 -6.10 -24.43
N ARG A 192 18.44 -6.22 -24.55
CA ARG A 192 19.09 -7.44 -25.03
C ARG A 192 19.50 -8.31 -23.86
N VAL A 193 19.25 -9.61 -23.95
CA VAL A 193 19.77 -10.55 -22.94
C VAL A 193 21.27 -10.71 -23.15
N VAL A 194 22.03 -10.52 -22.09
CA VAL A 194 23.48 -10.67 -22.04
C VAL A 194 23.87 -11.62 -20.92
N GLU A 195 25.03 -12.24 -21.04
CA GLU A 195 25.59 -13.16 -20.06
C GLU A 195 27.01 -12.72 -19.70
N GLU A 196 27.31 -12.71 -18.41
CA GLU A 196 28.65 -12.44 -17.89
C GLU A 196 28.94 -13.40 -16.73
N PHE A 197 29.94 -14.27 -16.89
CA PHE A 197 30.38 -15.26 -15.88
C PHE A 197 29.27 -16.19 -15.37
N GLY A 198 28.39 -16.64 -16.27
CA GLY A 198 27.25 -17.52 -16.00
C GLY A 198 26.02 -16.78 -15.46
N PHE A 199 26.06 -15.45 -15.39
CA PHE A 199 24.95 -14.64 -14.91
C PHE A 199 24.23 -13.95 -16.07
N TYR A 200 22.93 -14.21 -16.21
CA TYR A 200 22.09 -13.62 -17.26
C TYR A 200 21.42 -12.34 -16.76
N SER A 201 21.49 -11.28 -17.57
CA SER A 201 20.81 -10.01 -17.29
C SER A 201 20.31 -9.36 -18.57
N ILE A 202 19.52 -8.30 -18.42
CA ILE A 202 19.04 -7.50 -19.56
C ILE A 202 19.86 -6.22 -19.65
N GLU A 203 20.60 -6.05 -20.74
CA GLU A 203 21.14 -4.75 -21.12
C GLU A 203 19.99 -3.88 -21.63
N ALA A 204 19.52 -2.97 -20.78
CA ALA A 204 18.33 -2.19 -21.03
C ALA A 204 18.55 -1.19 -22.17
N SER A 205 17.60 -1.15 -23.10
CA SER A 205 17.47 -0.14 -24.16
C SER A 205 16.34 0.85 -23.86
N ALA A 206 15.33 0.44 -23.07
CA ALA A 206 14.28 1.32 -22.58
C ALA A 206 13.72 0.81 -21.25
N LEU A 207 13.21 1.73 -20.43
CA LEU A 207 12.60 1.45 -19.14
C LEU A 207 11.34 2.30 -18.96
N TYR A 208 10.24 1.64 -18.60
CA TYR A 208 8.97 2.31 -18.34
C TYR A 208 8.40 1.87 -17.00
N LYS A 209 7.99 2.83 -16.16
CA LYS A 209 7.21 2.52 -14.96
C LYS A 209 5.78 2.22 -15.40
N ILE A 210 5.26 1.08 -14.96
CA ILE A 210 3.89 0.66 -15.24
C ILE A 210 2.96 1.35 -14.24
N ALA A 211 1.84 1.85 -14.74
CA ALA A 211 0.80 2.42 -13.89
C ALA A 211 0.12 1.30 -13.08
N ILE A 212 -0.24 1.64 -11.85
CA ILE A 212 -1.07 0.79 -11.02
C ILE A 212 -2.52 1.20 -11.24
N ILE A 213 -3.45 0.24 -11.24
CA ILE A 213 -4.88 0.49 -11.32
C ILE A 213 -5.34 1.55 -10.31
N PRO A 214 -6.42 2.30 -10.59
CA PRO A 214 -6.97 3.26 -9.64
C PRO A 214 -7.31 2.60 -8.30
N ASP A 215 -7.07 3.32 -7.21
CA ASP A 215 -7.40 2.84 -5.88
C ASP A 215 -8.92 2.94 -5.64
N PRO A 216 -9.64 1.81 -5.47
CA PRO A 216 -11.09 1.78 -5.33
C PRO A 216 -11.55 2.52 -4.07
N ARG A 217 -10.68 2.69 -3.07
CA ARG A 217 -10.99 3.40 -1.83
C ARG A 217 -11.30 4.88 -2.08
N TYR A 218 -10.88 5.43 -3.23
CA TYR A 218 -11.04 6.85 -3.58
C TYR A 218 -11.92 7.12 -4.81
N GLU A 219 -12.42 6.09 -5.50
CA GLU A 219 -13.23 6.27 -6.73
C GLU A 219 -14.50 7.10 -6.49
N ASP A 220 -15.17 6.90 -5.35
CA ASP A 220 -16.37 7.67 -4.96
C ASP A 220 -16.08 9.17 -4.72
N GLN A 221 -14.85 9.53 -4.34
CA GLN A 221 -14.48 10.94 -4.12
C GLN A 221 -14.31 11.69 -5.46
N MET A 222 -13.85 11.01 -6.51
CA MET A 222 -13.72 11.58 -7.85
C MET A 222 -15.08 11.76 -8.54
N ALA A 223 -16.04 10.86 -8.29
CA ALA A 223 -17.40 10.99 -8.80
C ALA A 223 -18.15 12.18 -8.18
N ARG A 224 -17.91 12.48 -6.90
CA ARG A 224 -18.56 13.60 -6.19
C ARG A 224 -17.98 14.99 -6.49
N SER A 225 -16.78 15.09 -7.09
CA SER A 225 -16.13 16.40 -7.31
C SER A 225 -16.68 17.19 -8.51
N LYS A 226 -17.54 16.58 -9.35
CA LYS A 226 -18.13 17.27 -10.52
C LYS A 226 -19.40 18.06 -10.19
N ASP A 227 -20.00 17.80 -9.03
CA ASP A 227 -21.21 18.49 -8.59
C ASP A 227 -20.87 19.38 -7.40
N ASN A 228 -20.68 20.67 -7.69
CA ASN A 228 -20.88 21.85 -6.81
C ASN A 228 -19.74 22.87 -6.95
N TYR A 229 -19.85 23.76 -7.95
CA TYR A 229 -19.77 25.22 -7.73
C TYR A 229 -20.18 25.99 -9.01
N SER A 230 -21.49 26.04 -9.29
CA SER A 230 -22.08 27.14 -10.06
C SER A 230 -23.19 27.76 -9.21
N LYS A 231 -22.79 28.71 -8.38
CA LYS A 231 -23.67 29.78 -7.90
C LYS A 231 -22.99 31.11 -8.15
N THR A 232 -22.95 31.51 -9.42
CA THR A 232 -22.86 32.92 -9.77
C THR A 232 -24.14 33.58 -9.24
N LYS A 233 -24.00 34.43 -8.22
CA LYS A 233 -25.05 35.36 -7.81
C LYS A 233 -25.23 36.37 -8.95
N ASP A 234 -26.23 36.14 -9.80
CA ASP A 234 -26.85 37.20 -10.59
C ASP A 234 -27.64 38.10 -9.63
N THR A 235 -27.02 39.18 -9.16
CA THR A 235 -27.76 40.35 -8.69
C THR A 235 -28.00 41.25 -9.89
N MET A 236 -29.11 40.99 -10.59
CA MET A 236 -29.70 41.90 -11.57
C MET A 236 -29.95 43.27 -10.93
N LYS A 237 -29.12 44.24 -11.29
CA LYS A 237 -29.39 45.66 -11.11
C LYS A 237 -30.34 46.09 -12.24
N ARG A 238 -31.64 46.22 -11.97
CA ARG A 238 -32.59 46.99 -12.80
C ARG A 238 -33.24 48.06 -11.93
N GLY A 239 -33.07 49.32 -12.32
CA GLY A 239 -33.49 50.50 -11.56
C GLY A 239 -34.77 51.19 -12.05
N SER A 240 -34.94 52.40 -11.48
CA SER A 240 -35.92 53.47 -11.79
C SER A 240 -37.36 53.22 -11.28
N LYS A 241 -38.11 54.16 -10.69
CA LYS A 241 -38.02 55.64 -10.59
C LYS A 241 -39.11 56.16 -9.63
N ARG A 242 -38.84 57.28 -8.92
CA ARG A 242 -39.72 58.43 -8.52
C ARG A 242 -41.05 58.25 -7.75
N THR A 243 -41.20 59.08 -6.70
CA THR A 243 -42.31 60.03 -6.39
C THR A 243 -41.85 60.93 -5.23
N THR A 244 -41.53 62.22 -5.43
CA THR A 244 -42.37 63.43 -5.18
C THR A 244 -43.04 63.49 -3.80
N GLY A 245 -42.69 64.54 -3.04
CA GLY A 245 -43.26 64.93 -1.75
C GLY A 245 -42.27 65.79 -0.99
#